data_AF-A0A1F9XJY1-F1
#
_entry.id   AF-A0A1F9XJY1-F1
#
_cell.length_a   1.000
_cell.length_b   1.000
_cell.length_c   1.000
_cell.angle_alpha   90.00
_cell.angle_beta   90.00
_cell.angle_gamma   90.00
#
_symmetry.space_group_name_H-M   'P 1'
#
loop_
_entity.id
_entity.type
_entity.pdbx_description
1 polymer ?
#
loop_
_entity_poly.entity_id
_entity_poly.type
_entity_poly.pdbx_seq_one_letter_code
_entity_poly.pdbx_strand_id
1 'polypeptide(L)'
;MKKILFSIILFNLLVSAAIYSSAVQQDTKNEGWADINKKIQEKYRNYDRDIKTIIIKQSLESVVKDSKTTVTHKVTIFRKGDKSRVESVVNPGEENETKTITIHDGKGATAGATAGASQSLFEHWWNRLDGKAELAGTEEICGDECYKVVFAGKKTFSRIWVDCKNLLLRKYECPGPKKETVTVVLSDYTKVGRLLELPFDVEVLVNGKIASITTVEEASVNKNVNDGLFKAEKPKKEIKKAKSIKKSADEEDDADAEDEEENLPSMMDMSDME
;
A
#
# COMPACT_ATOMS: atom_id res chain seq x y z
N MET A 1 52.06 6.44 -32.94
CA MET A 1 52.05 7.16 -31.63
C MET A 1 50.65 7.48 -31.08
N LYS A 2 49.60 7.70 -31.89
CA LYS A 2 48.24 8.02 -31.37
C LYS A 2 47.47 6.87 -30.69
N LYS A 3 47.90 5.61 -30.81
CA LYS A 3 47.24 4.44 -30.18
C LYS A 3 47.70 4.16 -28.74
N ILE A 4 48.83 4.70 -28.30
CA ILE A 4 49.38 4.45 -26.95
C ILE A 4 48.81 5.44 -25.93
N LEU A 5 48.52 6.70 -26.33
CA LEU A 5 47.89 7.68 -25.44
C LEU A 5 46.43 7.35 -25.06
N PHE A 6 45.67 6.70 -25.95
CA PHE A 6 44.27 6.34 -25.68
C PHE A 6 44.16 5.22 -24.63
N SER A 7 45.15 4.35 -24.52
CA SER A 7 45.13 3.23 -23.57
C SER A 7 45.51 3.64 -22.14
N ILE A 8 46.33 4.70 -21.98
CA ILE A 8 46.75 5.21 -20.67
C ILE A 8 45.64 6.07 -20.03
N ILE A 9 44.86 6.78 -20.85
CA ILE A 9 43.72 7.57 -20.38
C ILE A 9 42.56 6.66 -19.94
N LEU A 10 42.30 5.56 -20.66
CA LEU A 10 41.28 4.58 -20.27
C LEU A 10 41.65 3.83 -18.97
N PHE A 11 42.93 3.53 -18.75
CA PHE A 11 43.40 2.86 -17.54
C PHE A 11 43.34 3.76 -16.29
N ASN A 12 43.62 5.06 -16.42
CA ASN A 12 43.48 6.02 -15.32
C ASN A 12 42.01 6.33 -14.96
N LEU A 13 41.09 6.28 -15.94
CA LEU A 13 39.64 6.42 -15.68
C LEU A 13 39.04 5.17 -15.00
N LEU A 14 39.51 3.98 -15.34
CA LEU A 14 39.09 2.73 -14.70
C LEU A 14 39.63 2.59 -13.27
N VAL A 15 40.86 3.02 -13.01
CA VAL A 15 41.44 3.00 -11.65
C VAL A 15 40.80 4.06 -10.75
N SER A 16 40.41 5.22 -11.27
CA SER A 16 39.70 6.24 -10.48
C SER A 16 38.24 5.88 -10.19
N ALA A 17 37.55 5.16 -11.08
CA ALA A 17 36.22 4.62 -10.80
C ALA A 17 36.25 3.49 -9.74
N ALA A 18 37.25 2.60 -9.79
CA ALA A 18 37.41 1.55 -8.78
C ALA A 18 37.81 2.10 -7.40
N ILE A 19 38.58 3.19 -7.35
CA ILE A 19 38.95 3.87 -6.10
C ILE A 19 37.78 4.70 -5.53
N TYR A 20 36.93 5.30 -6.37
CA TYR A 20 35.72 5.99 -5.88
C TYR A 20 34.66 5.01 -5.32
N SER A 21 34.48 3.84 -5.94
CA SER A 21 33.56 2.82 -5.38
C SER A 21 34.06 2.20 -4.08
N SER A 22 35.38 2.09 -3.87
CA SER A 22 35.94 1.52 -2.63
C SER A 22 36.08 2.54 -1.49
N ALA A 23 36.19 3.84 -1.79
CA ALA A 23 36.23 4.90 -0.77
C ALA A 23 34.84 5.22 -0.18
N VAL A 24 33.76 5.08 -0.96
CA VAL A 24 32.39 5.25 -0.43
C VAL A 24 31.92 4.02 0.36
N GLN A 25 32.57 2.86 0.19
CA GLN A 25 32.26 1.63 0.93
C GLN A 25 32.96 1.50 2.30
N GLN A 26 33.82 2.45 2.71
CA GLN A 26 34.60 2.29 3.96
C GLN A 26 33.97 2.90 5.22
N ASP A 27 33.01 3.82 5.12
CA ASP A 27 32.36 4.41 6.30
C ASP A 27 31.05 3.73 6.73
N THR A 28 30.47 2.85 5.92
CA THR A 28 29.23 2.12 6.26
C THR A 28 29.49 0.78 6.97
N LYS A 29 30.75 0.36 7.13
CA LYS A 29 31.09 -0.98 7.64
C LYS A 29 30.82 -1.23 9.13
N ASN A 30 30.44 -0.20 9.89
CA ASN A 30 30.18 -0.32 11.33
C ASN A 30 28.75 0.05 11.75
N GLU A 31 27.88 0.51 10.84
CA GLU A 31 26.51 0.87 11.23
C GLU A 31 25.62 -0.37 11.24
N GLY A 32 25.09 -0.70 12.42
CA GLY A 32 24.09 -1.75 12.55
C GLY A 32 22.70 -1.23 12.17
N TRP A 33 21.75 -2.15 11.97
CA TRP A 33 20.34 -1.79 11.75
C TRP A 33 19.79 -0.87 12.87
N ALA A 34 20.23 -1.06 14.12
CA ALA A 34 19.79 -0.22 15.24
C ALA A 34 20.11 1.27 15.03
N ASP A 35 21.30 1.58 14.50
CA ASP A 35 21.73 2.96 14.24
C ASP A 35 20.94 3.56 13.08
N ILE A 36 20.76 2.78 12.00
CA ILE A 36 19.95 3.18 10.83
C ILE A 36 18.51 3.46 11.25
N ASN A 37 17.89 2.56 12.03
CA ASN A 37 16.54 2.76 12.54
C ASN A 37 16.45 4.02 13.40
N LYS A 38 17.43 4.27 14.28
CA LYS A 38 17.46 5.52 15.06
C LYS A 38 17.47 6.76 14.16
N LYS A 39 18.26 6.77 13.09
CA LYS A 39 18.27 7.88 12.11
C LYS A 39 16.92 8.04 11.41
N ILE A 40 16.27 6.94 11.04
CA ILE A 40 14.90 6.95 10.45
C ILE A 40 13.91 7.57 11.46
N GLN A 41 13.89 7.09 12.70
CA GLN A 41 13.02 7.64 13.74
C GLN A 41 13.28 9.13 13.96
N GLU A 42 14.54 9.55 13.96
CA GLU A 42 14.91 10.95 14.14
C GLU A 42 14.47 11.83 12.96
N LYS A 43 14.61 11.35 11.71
CA LYS A 43 14.11 12.03 10.51
C LYS A 43 12.61 12.30 10.59
N TYR A 44 11.84 11.32 11.08
CA TYR A 44 10.38 11.40 11.08
C TYR A 44 9.76 11.83 12.43
N ARG A 45 10.56 12.13 13.47
CA ARG A 45 10.07 12.42 14.84
C ARG A 45 9.06 13.56 14.93
N ASN A 46 9.14 14.52 14.01
CA ASN A 46 8.29 15.70 14.00
C ASN A 46 7.16 15.62 12.96
N TYR A 47 7.00 14.50 12.26
CA TYR A 47 6.11 14.37 11.11
C TYR A 47 4.68 14.82 11.44
N ASP A 48 4.04 14.24 12.46
CA ASP A 48 2.65 14.57 12.82
C ASP A 48 2.51 15.97 13.44
N ARG A 49 3.62 16.52 13.96
CA ARG A 49 3.65 17.92 14.41
C ARG A 49 3.64 18.86 13.21
N ASP A 50 4.42 18.58 12.18
CA ASP A 50 4.68 19.54 11.12
C ASP A 50 3.74 19.36 9.90
N ILE A 51 3.15 18.18 9.73
CA ILE A 51 2.18 17.85 8.67
C ILE A 51 0.80 17.64 9.30
N LYS A 52 -0.06 18.65 9.21
CA LYS A 52 -1.40 18.65 9.81
C LYS A 52 -2.47 18.12 8.88
N THR A 53 -2.30 18.36 7.58
CA THR A 53 -3.22 17.89 6.55
C THR A 53 -2.45 17.33 5.37
N ILE A 54 -3.03 16.32 4.73
CA ILE A 54 -2.53 15.72 3.49
C ILE A 54 -3.73 15.56 2.55
N ILE A 55 -3.54 15.93 1.29
CA ILE A 55 -4.47 15.67 0.20
C ILE A 55 -3.67 14.99 -0.91
N ILE A 56 -4.09 13.80 -1.34
CA ILE A 56 -3.46 13.06 -2.43
C ILE A 56 -4.54 12.70 -3.45
N LYS A 57 -4.29 12.96 -4.72
CA LYS A 57 -5.05 12.43 -5.86
C LYS A 57 -4.14 11.45 -6.58
N GLN A 58 -4.65 10.26 -6.83
CA GLN A 58 -3.89 9.20 -7.49
C GLN A 58 -4.80 8.38 -8.39
N SER A 59 -4.21 7.81 -9.43
CA SER A 59 -4.79 6.76 -10.24
C SER A 59 -4.19 5.43 -9.83
N LEU A 60 -4.99 4.37 -9.86
CA LEU A 60 -4.57 3.00 -9.62
C LEU A 60 -5.01 2.18 -10.83
N GLU A 61 -4.07 1.51 -11.46
CA GLU A 61 -4.31 0.52 -12.50
C GLU A 61 -4.08 -0.87 -11.93
N SER A 62 -5.10 -1.70 -11.92
CA SER A 62 -5.02 -3.09 -11.45
C SER A 62 -5.11 -4.05 -12.62
N VAL A 63 -4.23 -5.06 -12.61
CA VAL A 63 -4.26 -6.17 -13.57
C VAL A 63 -5.23 -7.22 -13.06
N VAL A 64 -6.38 -7.36 -13.72
CA VAL A 64 -7.35 -8.41 -13.38
C VAL A 64 -6.82 -9.73 -13.91
N LYS A 65 -6.48 -10.66 -13.00
CA LYS A 65 -6.05 -12.02 -13.35
C LYS A 65 -7.01 -12.61 -14.41
N ASP A 66 -6.43 -13.15 -15.47
CA ASP A 66 -7.09 -13.84 -16.58
C ASP A 66 -7.86 -12.96 -17.58
N SER A 67 -7.69 -11.63 -17.52
CA SER A 67 -8.15 -10.72 -18.57
C SER A 67 -7.01 -9.82 -19.07
N LYS A 68 -7.06 -9.40 -20.34
CA LYS A 68 -6.21 -8.29 -20.85
C LYS A 68 -6.72 -6.93 -20.40
N THR A 69 -7.74 -6.89 -19.56
CA THR A 69 -8.42 -5.67 -19.13
C THR A 69 -7.76 -5.14 -17.87
N THR A 70 -7.37 -3.88 -17.91
CA THR A 70 -6.98 -3.12 -16.72
C THR A 70 -8.20 -2.41 -16.16
N VAL A 71 -8.32 -2.37 -14.83
CA VAL A 71 -9.33 -1.53 -14.16
C VAL A 71 -8.61 -0.32 -13.62
N THR A 72 -9.06 0.86 -14.04
CA THR A 72 -8.56 2.13 -13.53
C THR A 72 -9.47 2.65 -12.42
N HIS A 73 -8.86 2.96 -11.29
CA HIS A 73 -9.51 3.58 -10.14
C HIS A 73 -8.93 4.97 -9.95
N LYS A 74 -9.78 5.98 -9.78
CA LYS A 74 -9.33 7.29 -9.32
C LYS A 74 -9.59 7.40 -7.83
N VAL A 75 -8.58 7.76 -7.07
CA VAL A 75 -8.65 7.84 -5.60
C VAL A 75 -8.22 9.22 -5.16
N THR A 76 -9.06 9.85 -4.34
CA THR A 76 -8.70 11.07 -3.60
C THR A 76 -8.68 10.78 -2.11
N ILE A 77 -7.56 11.07 -1.48
CA ILE A 77 -7.30 10.83 -0.07
C ILE A 77 -7.19 12.17 0.64
N PHE A 78 -7.95 12.34 1.71
CA PHE A 78 -7.83 13.46 2.64
C PHE A 78 -7.45 12.94 4.02
N ARG A 79 -6.45 13.56 4.66
CA ARG A 79 -6.08 13.31 6.05
C ARG A 79 -5.99 14.64 6.80
N LYS A 80 -6.49 14.67 8.04
CA LYS A 80 -6.34 15.78 8.98
C LYS A 80 -6.18 15.23 10.40
N GLY A 81 -4.95 15.20 10.91
CA GLY A 81 -4.61 14.47 12.14
C GLY A 81 -5.01 13.00 12.02
N ASP A 82 -5.85 12.54 12.95
CA ASP A 82 -6.35 11.16 13.02
C ASP A 82 -7.61 10.92 12.16
N LYS A 83 -8.11 11.96 11.49
CA LYS A 83 -9.27 11.86 10.59
C LYS A 83 -8.82 11.60 9.17
N SER A 84 -9.56 10.78 8.45
CA SER A 84 -9.34 10.57 7.03
C SER A 84 -10.62 10.35 6.24
N ARG A 85 -10.53 10.62 4.95
CA ARG A 85 -11.58 10.34 3.96
C ARG A 85 -10.91 9.85 2.69
N VAL A 86 -11.41 8.75 2.16
CA VAL A 86 -10.98 8.19 0.87
C VAL A 86 -12.19 8.20 -0.04
N GLU A 87 -12.10 8.92 -1.15
CA GLU A 87 -13.08 8.85 -2.23
C GLU A 87 -12.47 8.03 -3.36
N SER A 88 -13.13 6.97 -3.78
CA SER A 88 -12.71 6.16 -4.91
C SER A 88 -13.80 6.08 -5.96
N VAL A 89 -13.42 6.32 -7.20
CA VAL A 89 -14.25 6.13 -8.38
C VAL A 89 -13.67 4.96 -9.16
N VAL A 90 -14.48 3.92 -9.36
CA VAL A 90 -14.10 2.74 -10.13
C VAL A 90 -14.87 2.75 -11.44
N ASN A 91 -14.14 2.66 -12.55
CA ASN A 91 -14.70 2.45 -13.88
C ASN A 91 -14.40 1.00 -14.31
N PRO A 92 -15.29 0.04 -14.02
CA PRO A 92 -15.17 -1.32 -14.52
C PRO A 92 -15.47 -1.45 -16.04
N GLY A 93 -15.77 -0.32 -16.72
CA GLY A 93 -16.17 -0.20 -18.13
C GLY A 93 -16.89 1.14 -18.37
N GLU A 94 -17.22 1.47 -19.62
CA GLU A 94 -17.76 2.80 -20.00
C GLU A 94 -19.14 3.16 -19.40
N GLU A 95 -19.91 2.21 -18.86
CA GLU A 95 -21.33 2.46 -18.51
C GLU A 95 -21.68 2.46 -17.02
N ASN A 96 -20.79 2.09 -16.09
CA ASN A 96 -21.16 1.98 -14.67
C ASN A 96 -20.08 2.54 -13.71
N GLU A 97 -20.06 3.86 -13.52
CA GLU A 97 -19.22 4.51 -12.51
C GLU A 97 -19.70 4.16 -11.09
N THR A 98 -18.87 3.45 -10.32
CA THR A 98 -19.16 3.19 -8.91
C THR A 98 -18.32 4.13 -8.04
N LYS A 99 -18.99 5.07 -7.36
CA LYS A 99 -18.35 5.95 -6.37
C LYS A 99 -18.49 5.36 -4.97
N THR A 100 -17.36 5.16 -4.30
CA THR A 100 -17.29 4.75 -2.89
C THR A 100 -16.60 5.84 -2.07
N ILE A 101 -17.13 6.11 -0.87
CA ILE A 101 -16.57 7.07 0.07
C ILE A 101 -16.40 6.36 1.41
N THR A 102 -15.16 6.29 1.89
CA THR A 102 -14.82 5.76 3.22
C THR A 102 -14.38 6.91 4.10
N ILE A 103 -14.93 7.01 5.32
CA ILE A 103 -14.63 8.10 6.27
C ILE A 103 -14.20 7.50 7.60
N HIS A 104 -13.06 7.97 8.13
CA HIS A 104 -12.62 7.75 9.50
C HIS A 104 -12.69 9.09 10.24
N ASP A 105 -13.52 9.16 11.27
CA ASP A 105 -13.76 10.37 12.05
C ASP A 105 -12.79 10.55 13.24
N GLY A 106 -11.84 9.62 13.39
CA GLY A 106 -10.87 9.56 14.49
C GLY A 106 -11.41 8.88 15.76
N LYS A 107 -12.63 8.32 15.75
CA LYS A 107 -13.27 7.69 16.91
C LYS A 107 -13.53 6.19 16.69
N GLY A 108 -12.46 5.38 16.63
CA GLY A 108 -12.59 3.92 16.67
C GLY A 108 -13.27 3.28 15.44
N ALA A 109 -13.31 1.95 15.41
CA ALA A 109 -13.42 1.12 14.20
C ALA A 109 -14.56 1.51 13.24
N THR A 110 -14.18 1.81 12.00
CA THR A 110 -15.07 1.99 10.85
C THR A 110 -15.58 0.65 10.34
N ALA A 111 -16.90 0.52 10.19
CA ALA A 111 -17.54 -0.64 9.60
C ALA A 111 -17.41 -0.62 8.05
N GLY A 112 -16.86 -1.70 7.48
CA GLY A 112 -16.77 -1.93 6.04
C GLY A 112 -15.48 -2.68 5.66
N ALA A 113 -15.57 -3.68 4.77
CA ALA A 113 -14.41 -4.49 4.35
C ALA A 113 -13.28 -3.66 3.69
N THR A 114 -13.59 -2.48 3.16
CA THR A 114 -12.63 -1.49 2.65
C THR A 114 -11.96 -0.64 3.73
N ALA A 115 -12.47 -0.65 4.96
CA ALA A 115 -12.04 0.26 6.03
C ALA A 115 -10.74 -0.16 6.74
N GLY A 116 -10.36 -1.44 6.66
CA GLY A 116 -9.05 -1.92 7.14
C GLY A 116 -7.89 -1.52 6.21
N ALA A 117 -8.16 -1.39 4.90
CA ALA A 117 -7.15 -0.95 3.92
C ALA A 117 -6.85 0.55 4.05
N SER A 118 -7.86 1.38 4.32
CA SER A 118 -7.67 2.83 4.50
C SER A 118 -6.92 3.20 5.78
N GLN A 119 -7.12 2.49 6.89
CA GLN A 119 -6.38 2.78 8.13
C GLN A 119 -4.90 2.38 8.02
N SER A 120 -4.60 1.27 7.34
CA SER A 120 -3.21 0.81 7.13
C SER A 120 -2.42 1.68 6.15
N LEU A 121 -3.10 2.45 5.27
CA LEU A 121 -2.50 3.44 4.38
C LEU A 121 -1.93 4.66 5.11
N PHE A 122 -2.38 4.95 6.34
CA PHE A 122 -1.97 6.15 7.08
C PHE A 122 -1.01 5.86 8.23
N GLU A 123 -0.82 4.60 8.58
CA GLU A 123 0.25 4.21 9.47
C GLU A 123 1.58 4.39 8.77
N HIS A 124 2.41 5.23 9.37
CA HIS A 124 3.72 5.51 8.83
C HIS A 124 4.60 4.27 8.88
N TRP A 125 5.27 3.94 7.78
CA TRP A 125 6.08 2.72 7.67
C TRP A 125 7.17 2.64 8.74
N TRP A 126 7.73 3.78 9.16
CA TRP A 126 8.76 3.84 10.20
C TRP A 126 8.24 3.44 11.59
N ASN A 127 6.93 3.50 11.83
CA ASN A 127 6.33 3.02 13.08
C ASN A 127 6.25 1.49 13.14
N ARG A 128 6.48 0.79 12.02
CA ARG A 128 6.42 -0.68 11.90
C ARG A 128 7.80 -1.35 11.88
N LEU A 129 8.83 -0.61 12.26
CA LEU A 129 10.22 -1.09 12.29
C LEU A 129 10.59 -1.78 13.61
N ASP A 130 9.59 -2.11 14.42
CA ASP A 130 9.78 -2.75 15.71
C ASP A 130 10.14 -4.25 15.56
N GLY A 131 10.97 -4.75 16.46
CA GLY A 131 11.34 -6.17 16.52
C GLY A 131 12.74 -6.49 16.02
N LYS A 132 13.04 -7.80 15.94
CA LYS A 132 14.36 -8.30 15.55
C LYS A 132 14.52 -8.19 14.04
N ALA A 133 15.47 -7.36 13.62
CA ALA A 133 15.88 -7.23 12.23
C ALA A 133 17.40 -7.16 12.13
N GLU A 134 17.91 -7.58 10.97
CA GLU A 134 19.33 -7.61 10.65
C GLU A 134 19.60 -6.83 9.37
N LEU A 135 20.75 -6.13 9.34
CA LEU A 135 21.24 -5.51 8.13
C LEU A 135 21.91 -6.60 7.29
N ALA A 136 21.30 -6.95 6.16
CA ALA A 136 21.78 -8.00 5.26
C ALA A 136 22.75 -7.48 4.18
N GLY A 137 23.03 -6.17 4.14
CA GLY A 137 23.96 -5.53 3.21
C GLY A 137 23.34 -4.32 2.51
N THR A 138 23.86 -3.97 1.34
CA THR A 138 23.30 -2.95 0.46
C THR A 138 22.89 -3.56 -0.89
N GLU A 139 21.90 -2.94 -1.54
CA GLU A 139 21.39 -3.34 -2.86
C GLU A 139 20.89 -2.08 -3.59
N GLU A 140 21.16 -1.96 -4.89
CA GLU A 140 20.66 -0.85 -5.69
C GLU A 140 19.18 -1.06 -6.04
N ILE A 141 18.34 -0.07 -5.73
CA ILE A 141 16.91 -0.06 -6.06
C ILE A 141 16.60 1.25 -6.78
N CYS A 142 16.09 1.16 -8.02
CA CYS A 142 15.73 2.34 -8.82
C CYS A 142 16.87 3.37 -8.99
N GLY A 143 18.13 2.91 -9.03
CA GLY A 143 19.31 3.76 -9.17
C GLY A 143 19.89 4.31 -7.86
N ASP A 144 19.27 4.02 -6.70
CA ASP A 144 19.80 4.42 -5.39
C ASP A 144 20.36 3.21 -4.62
N GLU A 145 21.54 3.39 -4.01
CA GLU A 145 22.06 2.42 -3.05
C GLU A 145 21.18 2.39 -1.79
N CYS A 146 20.66 1.22 -1.44
CA CYS A 146 19.76 1.03 -0.32
C CYS A 146 20.31 0.04 0.69
N TYR A 147 20.13 0.32 1.99
CA TYR A 147 20.27 -0.67 3.05
C TYR A 147 19.20 -1.75 2.88
N LYS A 148 19.63 -3.00 2.80
CA LYS A 148 18.75 -4.17 2.77
C LYS A 148 18.61 -4.74 4.18
N VAL A 149 17.40 -4.75 4.69
CA VAL A 149 17.11 -5.16 6.06
C VAL A 149 16.11 -6.32 6.06
N VAL A 150 16.40 -7.35 6.84
CA VAL A 150 15.59 -8.57 6.95
C VAL A 150 15.00 -8.64 8.35
N PHE A 151 13.71 -8.88 8.45
CA PHE A 151 13.00 -9.00 9.72
C PHE A 151 12.75 -10.48 10.05
N ALA A 152 12.92 -10.83 11.32
CA ALA A 152 12.62 -12.17 11.81
C ALA A 152 11.14 -12.30 12.24
N GLY A 153 10.52 -13.45 11.92
CA GLY A 153 9.17 -13.81 12.35
C GLY A 153 8.03 -13.33 11.45
N LYS A 154 6.78 -13.55 11.88
CA LYS A 154 5.57 -13.07 11.19
C LYS A 154 5.38 -11.57 11.48
N LYS A 155 6.13 -10.72 10.77
CA LYS A 155 6.07 -9.27 10.84
C LYS A 155 5.34 -8.67 9.64
N THR A 156 4.97 -7.39 9.74
CA THR A 156 4.37 -6.65 8.63
C THR A 156 5.30 -6.60 7.41
N PHE A 157 6.61 -6.59 7.64
CA PHE A 157 7.63 -6.71 6.62
C PHE A 157 8.43 -7.99 6.83
N SER A 158 8.76 -8.68 5.74
CA SER A 158 9.83 -9.68 5.73
C SER A 158 11.16 -9.02 5.38
N ARG A 159 11.15 -8.06 4.44
CA ARG A 159 12.34 -7.32 4.00
C ARG A 159 11.98 -5.88 3.64
N ILE A 160 12.91 -4.96 3.86
CA ILE A 160 12.82 -3.58 3.37
C ILE A 160 14.14 -3.13 2.75
N TRP A 161 14.05 -2.15 1.86
CA TRP A 161 15.16 -1.44 1.27
C TRP A 161 14.99 0.05 1.52
N VAL A 162 15.95 0.63 2.22
CA VAL A 162 15.94 2.05 2.61
C VAL A 162 17.12 2.75 1.97
N ASP A 163 16.86 3.79 1.18
CA ASP A 163 17.88 4.60 0.53
C ASP A 163 18.91 5.10 1.55
N CYS A 164 20.19 4.82 1.30
CA CYS A 164 21.28 5.14 2.22
C CYS A 164 21.42 6.66 2.46
N LYS A 165 21.05 7.49 1.48
CA LYS A 165 21.27 8.93 1.52
C LYS A 165 20.15 9.68 2.25
N ASN A 166 18.92 9.46 1.84
CA ASN A 166 17.76 10.20 2.31
C ASN A 166 16.91 9.36 3.27
N LEU A 167 17.24 8.10 3.53
CA LEU A 167 16.47 7.22 4.44
C LEU A 167 15.01 7.05 4.00
N LEU A 168 14.77 7.02 2.69
CA LEU A 168 13.46 6.79 2.08
C LEU A 168 13.25 5.30 1.83
N LEU A 169 12.05 4.79 2.10
CA LEU A 169 11.70 3.41 1.79
C LEU A 169 11.60 3.24 0.27
N ARG A 170 12.47 2.46 -0.36
CA ARG A 170 12.46 2.25 -1.82
C ARG A 170 11.73 0.97 -2.22
N LYS A 171 11.73 -0.03 -1.35
CA LYS A 171 11.06 -1.31 -1.60
C LYS A 171 10.75 -1.98 -0.27
N TYR A 172 9.69 -2.76 -0.24
CA TYR A 172 9.47 -3.72 0.84
C TYR A 172 8.82 -5.00 0.33
N GLU A 173 8.95 -6.05 1.13
CA GLU A 173 8.29 -7.33 0.92
C GLU A 173 7.50 -7.72 2.17
N CYS A 174 6.37 -8.36 1.96
CA CYS A 174 5.56 -8.93 3.03
C CYS A 174 4.90 -10.25 2.59
N PRO A 175 4.61 -11.15 3.54
CA PRO A 175 3.86 -12.36 3.25
C PRO A 175 2.41 -12.00 2.89
N GLY A 176 1.92 -12.51 1.77
CA GLY A 176 0.52 -12.43 1.39
C GLY A 176 -0.33 -13.56 1.99
N PRO A 177 -1.67 -13.44 1.91
CA PRO A 177 -2.61 -14.38 2.54
C PRO A 177 -2.47 -15.83 2.06
N LYS A 178 -2.07 -16.08 0.81
CA LYS A 178 -1.91 -17.43 0.25
C LYS A 178 -0.44 -17.88 0.19
N LYS A 179 0.37 -17.43 1.15
CA LYS A 179 1.83 -17.68 1.21
C LYS A 179 2.59 -17.13 0.00
N GLU A 180 1.98 -16.24 -0.79
CA GLU A 180 2.71 -15.48 -1.81
C GLU A 180 3.62 -14.44 -1.17
N THR A 181 4.62 -13.99 -1.93
CA THR A 181 5.36 -12.78 -1.57
C THR A 181 4.73 -11.60 -2.29
N VAL A 182 4.30 -10.61 -1.53
CA VAL A 182 3.92 -9.29 -2.05
C VAL A 182 5.16 -8.41 -1.98
N THR A 183 5.54 -7.85 -3.11
CA THR A 183 6.63 -6.89 -3.22
C THR A 183 6.05 -5.54 -3.60
N VAL A 184 6.46 -4.48 -2.93
CA VAL A 184 6.07 -3.12 -3.26
C VAL A 184 7.33 -2.31 -3.54
N VAL A 185 7.36 -1.64 -4.69
CA VAL A 185 8.44 -0.77 -5.12
C VAL A 185 7.93 0.67 -5.14
N LEU A 186 8.72 1.59 -4.59
CA LEU A 186 8.38 2.99 -4.38
C LEU A 186 9.40 3.86 -5.12
N SER A 187 8.95 4.58 -6.15
CA SER A 187 9.79 5.38 -7.04
C SER A 187 9.22 6.78 -7.26
N ASP A 188 9.97 7.57 -8.04
CA ASP A 188 9.66 8.96 -8.37
C ASP A 188 9.32 9.83 -7.14
N TYR A 189 10.25 9.86 -6.19
CA TYR A 189 10.03 10.61 -4.96
C TYR A 189 10.02 12.11 -5.20
N THR A 190 8.89 12.74 -4.93
CA THR A 190 8.70 14.18 -5.10
C THR A 190 8.47 14.87 -3.76
N LYS A 191 9.08 16.05 -3.62
CA LYS A 191 8.87 16.93 -2.46
C LYS A 191 7.49 17.58 -2.52
N VAL A 192 6.68 17.31 -1.50
CA VAL A 192 5.35 17.88 -1.32
C VAL A 192 5.41 18.91 -0.17
N GLY A 193 5.41 20.18 -0.53
CA GLY A 193 5.70 21.25 0.43
C GLY A 193 7.17 21.25 0.85
N ARG A 194 7.46 21.63 2.10
CA ARG A 194 8.85 21.72 2.60
C ARG A 194 9.36 20.47 3.32
N LEU A 195 8.46 19.59 3.74
CA LEU A 195 8.76 18.60 4.79
C LEU A 195 8.42 17.15 4.40
N LEU A 196 7.61 16.95 3.35
CA LEU A 196 7.20 15.62 2.92
C LEU A 196 7.89 15.27 1.60
N GLU A 197 8.46 14.08 1.54
CA GLU A 197 8.87 13.41 0.31
C GLU A 197 7.96 12.19 0.14
N LEU A 198 7.24 12.12 -0.98
CA LEU A 198 6.24 11.09 -1.26
C LEU A 198 6.63 10.36 -2.55
N PRO A 199 6.53 9.02 -2.62
CA PRO A 199 6.66 8.32 -3.89
C PRO A 199 5.47 8.65 -4.77
N PHE A 200 5.74 9.08 -6.01
CA PHE A 200 4.67 9.31 -6.99
C PHE A 200 4.33 8.07 -7.78
N ASP A 201 5.23 7.09 -7.82
CA ASP A 201 4.97 5.79 -8.45
C ASP A 201 5.10 4.67 -7.42
N VAL A 202 4.09 3.79 -7.42
CA VAL A 202 4.05 2.61 -6.55
C VAL A 202 3.67 1.39 -7.39
N GLU A 203 4.59 0.44 -7.50
CA GLU A 203 4.33 -0.84 -8.15
C GLU A 203 4.13 -1.92 -7.09
N VAL A 204 3.05 -2.68 -7.23
CA VAL A 204 2.77 -3.85 -6.39
C VAL A 204 2.91 -5.09 -7.25
N LEU A 205 3.78 -6.00 -6.83
CA LEU A 205 4.02 -7.27 -7.47
C LEU A 205 3.57 -8.40 -6.54
N VAL A 206 2.95 -9.43 -7.13
CA VAL A 206 2.60 -10.68 -6.44
C VAL A 206 3.38 -11.80 -7.11
N ASN A 207 4.26 -12.46 -6.35
CA ASN A 207 5.20 -13.47 -6.87
C ASN A 207 5.98 -12.98 -8.10
N GLY A 208 6.44 -11.72 -8.06
CA GLY A 208 7.23 -11.09 -9.13
C GLY A 208 6.46 -10.65 -10.37
N LYS A 209 5.12 -10.78 -10.39
CA LYS A 209 4.28 -10.27 -11.47
C LYS A 209 3.55 -9.01 -11.03
N ILE A 210 3.53 -7.97 -11.87
CA ILE A 210 2.79 -6.74 -11.58
C ILE A 210 1.32 -7.07 -11.35
N ALA A 211 0.82 -6.71 -10.17
CA ALA A 211 -0.57 -6.81 -9.78
C ALA A 211 -1.27 -5.46 -9.91
N SER A 212 -0.58 -4.37 -9.56
CA SER A 212 -1.09 -3.02 -9.73
C SER A 212 0.01 -1.97 -9.80
N ILE A 213 -0.31 -0.85 -10.42
CA ILE A 213 0.52 0.36 -10.45
C ILE A 213 -0.35 1.51 -9.92
N THR A 214 0.19 2.29 -8.98
CA THR A 214 -0.43 3.53 -8.50
C THR A 214 0.44 4.70 -8.91
N THR A 215 -0.17 5.73 -9.48
CA THR A 215 0.51 6.98 -9.83
C THR A 215 -0.18 8.14 -9.11
N VAL A 216 0.59 8.91 -8.35
CA VAL A 216 0.13 10.14 -7.70
C VAL A 216 0.12 11.26 -8.74
N GLU A 217 -1.06 11.80 -8.98
CA GLU A 217 -1.26 12.92 -9.91
C GLU A 217 -1.03 14.27 -9.23
N GLU A 218 -1.47 14.38 -7.97
CA GLU A 218 -1.37 15.60 -7.18
C GLU A 218 -1.22 15.26 -5.70
N ALA A 219 -0.33 15.95 -5.01
CA ALA A 219 -0.22 15.88 -3.56
C ALA A 219 -0.04 17.28 -2.96
N SER A 220 -0.66 17.53 -1.82
CA SER A 220 -0.47 18.77 -1.06
C SER A 220 -0.55 18.53 0.45
N VAL A 221 0.18 19.35 1.20
CA VAL A 221 0.21 19.31 2.67
C VAL A 221 -0.14 20.66 3.27
N ASN A 222 -0.63 20.65 4.51
CA ASN A 222 -0.94 21.84 5.30
C ASN A 222 -1.90 22.83 4.61
N LYS A 223 -2.75 22.32 3.71
CA LYS A 223 -3.88 23.05 3.16
C LYS A 223 -5.07 23.01 4.11
N ASN A 224 -5.91 24.03 4.04
CA ASN A 224 -7.15 24.04 4.80
C ASN A 224 -8.09 22.95 4.28
N VAL A 225 -8.43 21.98 5.13
CA VAL A 225 -9.38 20.91 4.83
C VAL A 225 -10.59 21.07 5.75
N ASN A 226 -11.77 21.14 5.13
CA ASN A 226 -13.04 21.35 5.84
C ASN A 226 -13.35 20.14 6.74
N ASP A 227 -13.59 20.40 8.02
CA ASP A 227 -13.95 19.35 9.00
C ASP A 227 -15.27 18.63 8.69
N GLY A 228 -16.13 19.25 7.89
CA GLY A 228 -17.37 18.64 7.39
C GLY A 228 -17.13 17.42 6.51
N LEU A 229 -15.97 17.30 5.85
CA LEU A 229 -15.63 16.14 5.01
C LEU A 229 -15.51 14.84 5.81
N PHE A 230 -15.21 14.94 7.11
CA PHE A 230 -15.00 13.79 8.00
C PHE A 230 -16.24 13.41 8.80
N LYS A 231 -17.42 13.88 8.40
CA LYS A 231 -18.70 13.51 9.01
C LYS A 231 -19.43 12.54 8.09
N ALA A 232 -19.85 11.40 8.63
CA ALA A 232 -20.73 10.49 7.89
C ALA A 232 -22.07 11.18 7.62
N GLU A 233 -22.56 11.10 6.38
CA GLU A 233 -23.93 11.51 6.07
C GLU A 233 -24.91 10.55 6.77
N LYS A 234 -25.91 11.10 7.45
CA LYS A 234 -26.98 10.27 8.01
C LYS A 234 -27.77 9.67 6.84
N PRO A 235 -28.01 8.35 6.80
CA PRO A 235 -28.83 7.77 5.75
C PRO A 235 -30.22 8.41 5.78
N LYS A 236 -30.67 8.94 4.65
CA LYS A 236 -32.05 9.40 4.48
C LYS A 236 -32.96 8.18 4.62
N LYS A 237 -33.72 8.10 5.71
CA LYS A 237 -34.77 7.08 5.88
C LYS A 237 -35.89 7.38 4.87
N GLU A 238 -35.85 6.78 3.70
CA GLU A 238 -37.03 6.69 2.84
C GLU A 238 -37.99 5.65 3.43
N ILE A 239 -38.99 6.10 4.19
CA ILE A 239 -40.13 5.27 4.55
C ILE A 239 -41.03 5.18 3.30
N LYS A 240 -40.76 4.21 2.42
CA LYS A 240 -41.76 3.78 1.43
C LYS A 240 -42.78 2.91 2.15
N LYS A 241 -43.92 3.48 2.52
CA LYS A 241 -45.09 2.72 2.95
C LYS A 241 -45.52 1.82 1.79
N ALA A 242 -45.24 0.52 1.88
CA ALA A 242 -45.79 -0.47 0.97
C ALA A 242 -47.32 -0.49 1.13
N LYS A 243 -48.03 -0.20 0.04
CA LYS A 243 -49.47 -0.34 -0.10
C LYS A 243 -49.77 -1.84 -0.13
N SER A 244 -50.45 -2.35 0.89
CA SER A 244 -50.97 -3.72 0.94
C SER A 244 -51.96 -3.94 -0.20
N ILE A 245 -51.62 -4.80 -1.17
CA ILE A 245 -52.56 -5.32 -2.16
C ILE A 245 -53.26 -6.52 -1.51
N LYS A 246 -54.58 -6.40 -1.31
CA LYS A 246 -55.47 -7.53 -0.98
C LYS A 246 -55.45 -8.50 -2.17
N LYS A 247 -55.17 -9.78 -1.92
CA LYS A 247 -55.46 -10.89 -2.84
C LYS A 247 -56.70 -11.61 -2.32
N SER A 248 -57.71 -11.73 -3.17
CA SER A 248 -58.95 -12.49 -2.97
C SER A 248 -59.05 -13.61 -4.01
N ALA A 249 -59.84 -14.64 -3.68
CA ALA A 249 -60.26 -15.85 -4.41
C ALA A 249 -59.23 -17.01 -4.40
N ASP A 250 -59.53 -18.15 -3.75
CA ASP A 250 -60.48 -19.27 -4.10
C ASP A 250 -59.91 -20.03 -5.33
N GLU A 251 -59.73 -21.35 -5.46
CA GLU A 251 -60.26 -22.64 -4.92
C GLU A 251 -59.12 -23.69 -5.06
N GLU A 252 -58.91 -24.63 -4.12
CA GLU A 252 -59.22 -26.09 -4.17
C GLU A 252 -58.66 -26.88 -5.39
N ASP A 253 -57.68 -27.77 -5.16
CA ASP A 253 -57.86 -29.25 -5.15
C ASP A 253 -56.55 -30.07 -5.17
N ASP A 254 -56.57 -31.11 -4.34
CA ASP A 254 -56.03 -32.48 -4.43
C ASP A 254 -54.52 -32.85 -4.55
N ALA A 255 -54.08 -33.50 -3.47
CA ALA A 255 -53.58 -34.88 -3.37
C ALA A 255 -52.16 -35.30 -3.81
N ASP A 256 -51.57 -36.06 -2.87
CA ASP A 256 -50.64 -37.18 -3.00
C ASP A 256 -49.15 -36.98 -3.33
N ALA A 257 -48.37 -37.12 -2.25
CA ALA A 257 -47.44 -38.23 -2.01
C ALA A 257 -45.98 -38.17 -2.51
N GLU A 258 -45.15 -38.66 -1.57
CA GLU A 258 -43.87 -39.35 -1.67
C GLU A 258 -42.57 -38.58 -1.36
N ASP A 259 -41.84 -39.27 -0.49
CA ASP A 259 -40.55 -39.01 0.13
C ASP A 259 -39.43 -38.96 -0.89
N GLU A 260 -38.43 -38.11 -0.68
CA GLU A 260 -37.02 -38.50 -0.89
C GLU A 260 -36.13 -37.80 0.16
N GLU A 261 -35.61 -38.62 1.07
CA GLU A 261 -34.41 -38.33 1.88
C GLU A 261 -33.18 -38.32 0.97
N GLU A 262 -32.43 -37.21 0.93
CA GLU A 262 -31.00 -37.25 0.57
C GLU A 262 -30.15 -36.43 1.56
N ASN A 263 -29.77 -37.13 2.63
CA ASN A 263 -28.40 -37.33 3.09
C ASN A 263 -27.36 -36.21 2.81
N LEU A 264 -27.15 -35.32 3.78
CA LEU A 264 -25.98 -34.43 3.84
C LEU A 264 -24.88 -35.07 4.71
N PRO A 265 -23.69 -35.39 4.19
CA PRO A 265 -22.58 -35.86 5.02
C PRO A 265 -22.01 -34.74 5.89
N SER A 266 -21.85 -35.06 7.18
CA SER A 266 -21.35 -34.22 8.25
C SER A 266 -19.90 -33.77 8.05
N MET A 267 -19.63 -32.51 8.42
CA MET A 267 -18.30 -31.92 8.57
C MET A 267 -17.33 -32.83 9.33
N MET A 268 -16.20 -33.16 8.69
CA MET A 268 -15.04 -33.73 9.37
C MET A 268 -14.28 -32.60 10.06
N ASP A 269 -14.14 -32.79 11.37
CA ASP A 269 -13.34 -32.03 12.32
C ASP A 269 -11.85 -32.12 11.92
N MET A 270 -11.20 -30.97 11.70
CA MET A 270 -9.76 -30.89 11.43
C MET A 270 -9.04 -30.37 12.66
N SER A 271 -9.07 -31.15 13.73
CA SER A 271 -8.05 -31.15 14.76
C SER A 271 -7.21 -32.41 14.55
N ASP A 272 -6.12 -32.27 13.79
CA ASP A 272 -4.88 -33.05 13.86
C ASP A 272 -4.17 -32.97 12.50
N MET A 273 -3.26 -32.01 12.37
CA MET A 273 -2.09 -32.17 11.52
C MET A 273 -0.98 -31.26 12.07
N GLU A 274 0.00 -31.93 12.69
CA GLU A 274 1.28 -31.41 13.18
C GLU A 274 2.09 -30.71 12.09
#